data_AF-A0A7L3NC51-F1
#
_entry.id   AF-A0A7L3NC51-F1
#
_cell.length_a   1.000
_cell.length_b   1.000
_cell.length_c   1.000
_cell.angle_alpha   90.00
_cell.angle_beta   90.00
_cell.angle_gamma   90.00
#
_symmetry.space_group_name_H-M   'P 1'
#
loop_
_entity.id
_entity.type
_entity.pdbx_description
1 polymer ?
#
loop_
_entity_poly.entity_id
_entity_poly.type
_entity_poly.pdbx_seq_one_letter_code
_entity_poly.pdbx_strand_id
1 'polypeptide(L)' 'NRALTSPPTLLDLPKVPKKIRISLDYEWGEVTFFDVENQTPIFAFPPTSFGGERIRPWFWVELGSISLVR' A
#
# COMPACT_ATOMS: atom_id res chain seq x y z
N ASN A 1 -8.32 10.14 -3.08
CA ASN A 1 -7.23 9.22 -2.67
C ASN A 1 -7.24 9.07 -1.16
N ARG A 2 -7.51 7.86 -0.65
CA ARG A 2 -7.60 7.59 0.80
C ARG A 2 -7.01 6.23 1.15
N ALA A 3 -6.37 6.11 2.31
CA ALA A 3 -6.05 4.83 2.91
C ALA A 3 -7.27 4.30 3.67
N LEU A 4 -7.48 2.97 3.63
CA LEU A 4 -8.62 2.30 4.27
C LEU A 4 -8.36 2.03 5.76
N THR A 5 -8.17 3.11 6.52
CA THR A 5 -8.13 3.11 7.98
C THR A 5 -9.52 3.40 8.56
N SER A 6 -9.66 3.32 9.89
CA SER A 6 -10.89 3.72 10.60
C SER A 6 -10.59 4.87 11.58
N PRO A 7 -11.01 6.11 11.31
CA PRO A 7 -11.65 6.58 10.06
C PRO A 7 -10.66 6.59 8.88
N PRO A 8 -11.14 6.69 7.62
CA PRO A 8 -10.26 6.74 6.45
C PRO A 8 -9.30 7.93 6.46
N THR A 9 -8.02 7.69 6.22
CA THR A 9 -7.00 8.75 6.12
C THR A 9 -6.97 9.30 4.70
N LEU A 10 -7.12 10.62 4.56
CA LEU A 10 -6.94 11.31 3.27
C LEU A 10 -5.45 11.32 2.90
N LEU A 11 -5.15 11.03 1.63
CA LEU A 11 -3.79 11.05 1.11
C LEU A 11 -3.61 12.31 0.27
N ASP A 12 -2.59 13.10 0.59
CA ASP A 12 -2.15 14.21 -0.25
C ASP A 12 -1.19 13.68 -1.32
N LEU A 13 -1.74 13.44 -2.51
CA LEU A 13 -1.00 12.95 -3.66
C LEU A 13 -1.01 14.03 -4.74
N PRO A 14 0.08 14.81 -4.91
CA PRO A 14 0.11 15.90 -5.87
C PRO A 14 -0.01 15.41 -7.32
N LYS A 15 0.28 14.12 -7.57
CA LYS A 15 0.10 13.44 -8.85
C LYS A 15 -0.41 12.01 -8.59
N VAL A 16 -1.07 11.44 -9.59
CA VAL A 16 -1.48 10.02 -9.55
C VAL A 16 -0.24 9.15 -9.77
N PRO A 17 0.16 8.29 -8.81
CA PRO A 17 1.30 7.40 -8.98
C PRO A 17 1.01 6.36 -10.07
N LYS A 18 1.95 6.17 -10.99
CA LYS A 18 1.80 5.17 -12.08
C LYS A 18 2.35 3.80 -11.70
N LYS A 19 3.31 3.76 -10.79
CA LYS A 19 3.94 2.53 -10.28
C LYS A 19 4.06 2.63 -8.77
N ILE A 20 3.42 1.69 -8.09
CA ILE A 20 3.42 1.61 -6.63
C ILE A 20 4.24 0.39 -6.21
N ARG A 21 5.15 0.58 -5.25
CA ARG A 21 5.79 -0.52 -4.54
C ARG A 21 5.09 -0.70 -3.19
N ILE A 22 4.79 -1.95 -2.85
CA ILE A 22 4.24 -2.34 -1.56
C ILE A 22 5.34 -3.09 -0.82
N SER A 23 5.70 -2.62 0.37
CA SER A 23 6.62 -3.30 1.28
C SER A 23 5.82 -3.88 2.43
N LEU A 24 6.08 -5.15 2.74
CA LEU A 24 5.58 -5.83 3.93
C LEU A 24 6.80 -6.13 4.81
N ASP A 25 6.83 -5.53 5.99
CA ASP A 25 7.73 -5.95 7.06
C ASP A 25 6.92 -6.81 8.04
N TYR A 26 7.04 -8.13 7.92
CA TYR A 26 6.25 -9.06 8.70
C TYR A 26 6.61 -9.02 10.19
N GLU A 27 7.90 -8.90 10.50
CA GLU A 27 8.41 -8.90 11.86
C GLU A 27 8.05 -7.59 12.57
N TRP A 28 8.12 -6.47 11.86
CA TRP A 28 7.74 -5.16 12.40
C TRP A 28 6.24 -4.88 12.30
N GLY A 29 5.45 -5.76 11.68
CA GLY A 29 4.00 -5.57 11.62
C GLY A 29 3.55 -4.43 10.69
N GLU A 30 4.39 -4.02 9.74
CA GLU A 30 4.19 -2.80 8.94
C GLU A 30 3.92 -3.12 7.47
N VAL A 31 3.02 -2.35 6.86
CA VAL A 31 2.83 -2.31 5.41
C VAL A 31 2.95 -0.87 4.93
N THR A 32 3.88 -0.65 3.99
CA THR A 32 4.18 0.69 3.49
C THR A 32 4.08 0.74 1.97
N PHE A 33 3.34 1.73 1.47
CA PHE A 33 3.12 2.02 0.06
C PHE A 33 4.08 3.13 -0.38
N PHE A 34 4.71 2.97 -1.53
CA PHE A 34 5.66 3.93 -2.09
C PHE A 34 5.30 4.29 -3.52
N ASP A 35 5.47 5.55 -3.87
CA ASP A 35 5.55 5.97 -5.26
C ASP A 35 6.96 5.65 -5.77
N VAL A 36 7.05 4.76 -6.76
CA VAL A 36 8.34 4.33 -7.30
C VAL A 36 9.01 5.44 -8.11
N GLU A 37 8.22 6.26 -8.81
CA GLU A 37 8.75 7.32 -9.67
C GLU A 37 9.33 8.46 -8.83
N ASN A 38 8.62 8.85 -7.78
CA ASN A 38 9.05 9.93 -6.88
C ASN A 38 9.93 9.44 -5.72
N GLN A 39 10.09 8.13 -5.56
CA GLN A 39 10.87 7.49 -4.48
C GLN A 39 10.44 7.92 -3.07
N THR A 40 9.18 8.29 -2.90
CA THR A 40 8.62 8.75 -1.63
C THR A 40 7.60 7.77 -1.07
N PRO A 41 7.48 7.67 0.27
CA PRO A 41 6.38 6.95 0.88
C PRO A 41 5.06 7.66 0.58
N ILE A 42 4.05 6.89 0.19
CA ILE A 42 2.66 7.33 0.05
C ILE A 42 1.98 7.25 1.42
N PHE A 43 2.09 6.09 2.08
CA PHE A 43 1.44 5.83 3.37
C PHE A 43 2.03 4.58 4.01
N ALA A 44 2.24 4.63 5.33
CA ALA A 44 2.53 3.46 6.17
C ALA A 44 1.33 3.20 7.06
N PHE A 45 0.83 1.96 7.08
CA PHE A 45 -0.19 1.56 8.04
C PHE A 45 0.43 1.51 9.45
N PRO A 46 -0.33 1.87 10.51
CA PRO A 46 0.14 1.67 11.87
C PRO A 46 0.60 0.22 12.10
N PRO A 47 1.71 -0.01 12.79
CA PRO A 47 2.20 -1.35 13.06
C PRO A 47 1.13 -2.21 13.75
N THR A 48 1.03 -3.48 13.33
CA THR A 48 0.09 -4.45 13.89
C THR A 48 0.69 -5.84 13.97
N SER A 49 0.25 -6.64 14.93
CA SER A 49 0.57 -8.08 14.92
C SER A 49 -0.20 -8.78 13.81
N PHE A 50 0.50 -9.57 12.99
CA PHE A 50 -0.10 -10.42 11.95
C PHE A 50 -0.46 -11.82 12.47
N GLY A 51 -0.19 -12.13 13.73
CA GLY A 51 -0.66 -13.37 14.38
C GLY A 51 -0.16 -14.68 13.76
N GLY A 52 0.94 -14.66 12.99
CA GLY A 52 1.43 -15.84 12.27
C GLY A 52 0.63 -16.17 11.01
N GLU A 53 -0.33 -15.32 10.63
CA GLU A 53 -1.14 -15.53 9.42
C GLU A 53 -0.34 -15.26 8.15
N ARG A 54 -0.63 -16.03 7.11
CA ARG A 54 -0.03 -15.81 5.79
C ARG A 54 -0.73 -14.67 5.08
N ILE A 55 -0.01 -13.57 4.89
CA ILE A 55 -0.49 -12.42 4.11
C ILE A 55 -0.34 -12.70 2.62
N ARG A 56 -1.37 -12.36 1.85
CA ARG A 56 -1.34 -12.40 0.38
C ARG A 56 -1.68 -11.03 -0.18
N PRO A 57 -1.06 -10.61 -1.29
CA PRO A 57 -1.49 -9.42 -2.00
C PRO A 57 -2.97 -9.57 -2.40
N TRP A 58 -3.75 -8.51 -2.15
CA TRP A 58 -5.14 -8.41 -2.57
C TRP A 58 -5.30 -7.20 -3.50
N PHE A 59 -6.03 -7.40 -4.58
CA PHE A 59 -6.24 -6.39 -5.61
C PHE A 59 -7.74 -6.31 -5.91
N TRP A 60 -8.24 -5.08 -6.01
CA TRP A 60 -9.59 -4.80 -6.47
C TRP A 60 -9.50 -3.83 -7.64
N VAL A 61 -9.99 -4.26 -8.80
CA VAL A 61 -9.96 -3.50 -10.06
C VAL A 61 -11.41 -3.31 -10.49
N GLU A 62 -11.89 -2.07 -10.45
CA GLU A 62 -13.25 -1.74 -10.90
C GLU A 62 -13.29 -1.67 -12.44
N LEU A 63 -12.29 -1.03 -13.07
CA LEU A 63 -12.12 -0.93 -14.52
C LEU A 63 -10.63 -1.05 -14.89
N GLY A 64 -10.34 -1.63 -16.06
CA GLY A 64 -8.97 -1.74 -16.60
C GLY A 64 -8.23 -3.03 -16.20
N SER A 65 -6.91 -2.97 -16.14
CA SER A 65 -6.05 -4.10 -15.77
C SER A 65 -4.93 -3.66 -14.83
N ILE A 66 -4.48 -4.59 -13.99
CA ILE A 66 -3.27 -4.42 -13.17
C ILE A 66 -2.19 -5.36 -13.71
N SER A 67 -0.96 -4.88 -13.76
CA SER A 67 0.20 -5.70 -14.13
C SER A 67 1.13 -5.80 -12.94
N LEU A 68 1.47 -7.03 -12.57
CA LEU A 68 2.46 -7.30 -11.54
C LEU A 68 3.81 -7.45 -12.20
N VAL A 69 4.68 -6.49 -11.94
CA VAL A 69 6.08 -6.57 -12.34
C VAL A 69 6.80 -7.44 -11.33
N ARG A 70 7.51 -8.46 -11.80
CA ARG A 70 8.42 -9.26 -10.97
C ARG A 70 9.67 -8.46 -10.61
#